data_AF-A0A945YQE2-F1
#
_entry.id   AF-A0A945YQE2-F1
#
_cell.length_a   1.000
_cell.length_b   1.000
_cell.length_c   1.000
_cell.angle_alpha   90.00
_cell.angle_beta   90.00
_cell.angle_gamma   90.00
#
_symmetry.space_group_name_H-M   'P 1'
#
loop_
_entity.id
_entity.type
_entity.pdbx_description
1 polymer ?
#
loop_
_entity_poly.entity_id
_entity_poly.type
_entity_poly.pdbx_seq_one_letter_code
_entity_poly.pdbx_strand_id
1 'polypeptide(L)' 'MKINYNYSLDQIESTGLIEKFVKDLKASIFTKDQKVYFFEKTNRETYRLYSVINERSFFL' A
#
# COMPACT_ATOMS: atom_id res chain seq x y z
N MET A 1 5.29 -8.78 0.94
CA MET A 1 5.46 -7.80 2.04
C MET A 1 4.71 -8.30 3.27
N LYS A 2 5.10 -7.89 4.48
CA LYS A 2 4.56 -8.36 5.77
C LYS A 2 3.73 -7.26 6.44
N ILE A 3 2.56 -7.64 6.96
CA ILE A 3 1.69 -6.74 7.75
C ILE A 3 2.43 -6.25 9.01
N ASN A 4 2.20 -4.99 9.39
CA ASN A 4 2.82 -4.25 10.48
C ASN A 4 4.34 -4.07 10.35
N TYR A 5 4.87 -4.19 9.14
CA TYR A 5 6.25 -3.90 8.84
C TYR A 5 6.37 -2.55 8.09
N ASN A 6 7.49 -1.87 8.32
CA ASN A 6 7.78 -0.58 7.70
C ASN A 6 8.64 -0.76 6.45
N TYR A 7 8.36 0.06 5.44
CA TYR A 7 9.05 0.05 4.16
C TYR A 7 9.33 1.48 3.71
N SER A 8 10.44 1.70 3.01
CA SER A 8 10.65 2.93 2.26
C SER A 8 9.83 2.92 0.96
N LEU A 9 9.67 4.09 0.33
CA LEU A 9 9.01 4.18 -0.97
C LEU A 9 9.78 3.36 -2.03
N ASP A 10 11.10 3.48 -2.08
CA ASP A 10 11.96 2.72 -3.01
C ASP A 10 11.77 1.20 -2.84
N GLN A 11 11.63 0.72 -1.60
CA GLN A 11 11.35 -0.69 -1.33
C GLN A 11 9.98 -1.10 -1.86
N ILE A 12 8.95 -0.26 -1.68
CA ILE A 12 7.62 -0.52 -2.23
C ILE A 12 7.69 -0.57 -3.77
N GLU A 13 8.28 0.43 -4.41
CA GLU A 13 8.39 0.52 -5.87
C GLU A 13 9.21 -0.62 -6.48
N SER A 14 10.31 -1.03 -5.82
CA SER A 14 11.14 -2.17 -6.26
C SER A 14 10.39 -3.50 -6.29
N THR A 15 9.26 -3.61 -5.58
CA THR A 15 8.42 -4.81 -5.62
C THR A 15 7.50 -4.86 -6.85
N GLY A 16 7.49 -3.82 -7.68
CA GLY A 16 6.57 -3.68 -8.82
C GLY A 16 5.14 -3.32 -8.40
N LEU A 17 4.98 -2.75 -7.19
CA LEU A 17 3.73 -2.20 -6.72
C LEU A 17 3.47 -0.86 -7.42
N ILE A 18 2.25 -0.67 -7.92
CA ILE A 18 1.84 0.56 -8.61
C ILE A 18 1.00 1.39 -7.65
N GLU A 19 1.39 2.64 -7.42
CA GLU A 19 0.62 3.57 -6.60
C GLU A 19 -0.73 3.87 -7.24
N LYS A 20 -1.80 3.79 -6.45
CA LYS A 20 -3.14 4.26 -6.82
C LYS A 20 -3.53 5.41 -5.91
N PHE A 21 -3.72 6.58 -6.52
CA PHE A 21 -4.29 7.72 -5.82
C PHE A 21 -5.80 7.51 -5.61
N VAL A 22 -6.25 7.58 -4.36
CA VAL A 22 -7.66 7.51 -4.00
C VAL A 22 -8.07 8.82 -3.35
N LYS A 23 -9.03 9.50 -3.96
CA LYS A 23 -9.59 10.75 -3.44
C LYS A 23 -10.27 10.47 -2.09
N ASP A 24 -10.05 11.35 -1.12
CA ASP A 24 -10.67 11.33 0.22
C ASP A 24 -10.22 10.22 1.18
N LEU A 25 -9.19 9.43 0.84
CA LEU A 25 -8.57 8.48 1.77
C LEU A 25 -7.18 8.95 2.20
N LYS A 26 -6.94 9.06 3.52
CA LYS A 26 -5.61 9.32 4.09
C LYS A 26 -4.75 8.05 4.14
N ALA A 27 -4.63 7.33 3.02
CA ALA A 27 -3.79 6.15 2.91
C ALA A 27 -3.05 6.13 1.57
N SER A 28 -1.81 5.65 1.61
CA SER A 28 -1.06 5.34 0.39
C SER A 28 -1.43 3.94 -0.05
N ILE A 29 -2.10 3.84 -1.20
CA ILE A 29 -2.57 2.57 -1.74
C ILE A 29 -1.68 2.15 -2.90
N PHE A 30 -1.28 0.89 -2.90
CA PHE A 30 -0.56 0.29 -4.01
C PHE A 30 -1.22 -1.00 -4.46
N THR A 31 -1.10 -1.34 -5.73
CA THR A 31 -1.72 -2.55 -6.32
C THR A 31 -0.70 -3.41 -7.05
N LYS A 32 -0.85 -4.74 -6.93
CA LYS A 32 -0.08 -5.75 -7.67
C LYS A 32 -0.82 -7.10 -7.63
N ASP A 33 -0.88 -7.81 -8.76
CA ASP A 33 -1.42 -9.17 -8.87
C ASP A 33 -2.79 -9.36 -8.20
N GLN A 34 -3.76 -8.48 -8.50
CA GLN A 34 -5.12 -8.47 -7.93
C GLN A 34 -5.15 -8.28 -6.40
N LYS A 35 -4.07 -7.77 -5.81
CA LYS A 35 -4.01 -7.39 -4.40
C LYS A 35 -3.86 -5.88 -4.27
N VAL A 36 -4.50 -5.35 -3.24
CA VAL A 36 -4.45 -3.95 -2.84
C VAL A 36 -3.76 -3.89 -1.48
N TYR A 37 -2.71 -3.08 -1.41
CA TYR A 37 -1.83 -2.93 -0.26
C TYR A 37 -2.05 -1.53 0.31
N PHE A 38 -2.43 -1.47 1.58
CA PHE A 38 -2.69 -0.22 2.27
C PHE A 38 -1.54 0.12 3.20
N PHE A 39 -0.96 1.28 2.96
CA PHE A 39 0.09 1.83 3.77
C PHE A 39 -0.39 3.08 4.48
N GLU A 40 -0.01 3.19 5.75
CA GLU A 40 -0.06 4.44 6.46
C GLU A 40 1.35 5.04 6.50
N LYS A 41 1.42 6.35 6.38
CA LYS A 41 2.69 7.06 6.51
C LYS A 41 3.00 7.25 7.99
N THR A 42 4.02 6.58 8.50
CA THR A 42 4.40 6.65 9.91
C THR A 42 5.36 7.82 10.18
N ASN A 43 6.22 8.15 9.20
CA ASN A 43 7.25 9.19 9.28
C ASN A 43 7.41 9.85 7.89
N ARG A 44 8.33 10.81 7.74
CA ARG A 44 8.56 11.48 6.43
C ARG A 44 8.85 10.50 5.28
N GLU A 45 9.47 9.36 5.55
CA GLU A 45 10.01 8.44 4.53
C GLU A 45 9.62 6.97 4.72
N THR A 46 8.81 6.64 5.74
CA THR A 46 8.44 5.25 6.04
C THR A 46 6.93 5.03 5.99
N TYR A 47 6.58 3.88 5.42
CA TYR A 47 5.23 3.44 5.16
C TYR A 47 5.01 2.10 5.87
N ARG A 48 4.05 2.04 6.79
CA ARG A 48 3.66 0.79 7.46
C ARG A 48 2.57 0.11 6.66
N LEU A 49 2.82 -1.12 6.23
CA LEU A 49 1.78 -1.95 5.62
C LEU A 49 0.82 -2.41 6.72
N TYR A 50 -0.43 -1.96 6.72
CA TYR A 50 -1.40 -2.33 7.76
C TYR A 50 -2.50 -3.26 7.25
N SER A 51 -2.76 -3.30 5.94
CA SER A 51 -3.75 -4.22 5.35
C SER A 51 -3.36 -4.64 3.94
N VAL A 52 -3.72 -5.87 3.57
CA VAL A 52 -3.68 -6.38 2.20
C VAL A 52 -4.99 -7.08 1.93
N ILE A 53 -5.72 -6.63 0.91
CA ILE A 53 -6.99 -7.24 0.48
C ILE A 53 -6.90 -7.66 -0.99
N ASN A 54 -7.86 -8.46 -1.43
CA ASN A 54 -8.04 -8.71 -2.85
C ASN A 54 -8.68 -7.49 -3.53
N GLU A 55 -8.26 -7.14 -4.73
CA GLU A 55 -8.81 -6.01 -5.50
C GLU A 55 -10.32 -6.14 -5.71
N ARG A 56 -10.84 -7.36 -5.85
CA ARG A 56 -12.30 -7.59 -5.91
C ARG A 56 -13.03 -7.16 -4.64
N SER A 57 -12.37 -7.23 -3.49
CA SER A 57 -12.92 -6.78 -2.20
C SER A 57 -12.82 -5.27 -1.98
N PHE A 58 -12.06 -4.56 -2.81
CA PHE A 58 -11.92 -3.10 -2.72
C PHE A 58 -13.07 -2.34 -3.42
N PHE A 59 -13.69 -2.98 -4.41
CA PHE A 59 -14.77 -2.39 -5.21
C PHE A 59 -16.19 -2.85 -4.79
N LEU A 60 -16.28 -3.61 -3.70
CA LEU A 60 -17.54 -3.99 -3.04
C LEU A 60 -17.84 -2.98 -1.92
#